data_AF-A0A960JJH1-F1
#
_entry.id   AF-A0A960JJH1-F1
#
_cell.length_a   1.000
_cell.length_b   1.000
_cell.length_c   1.000
_cell.angle_alpha   90.00
_cell.angle_beta   90.00
_cell.angle_gamma   90.00
#
_symmetry.space_group_name_H-M   'P 1'
#
loop_
_entity.id
_entity.type
_entity.pdbx_description
1 polymer ?
#
loop_
_entity_poly.entity_id
_entity_poly.type
_entity_poly.pdbx_seq_one_letter_code
_entity_poly.pdbx_strand_id
1 'polypeptide(L)'
;VTGTRADLSSAAEELVNRTRKFTDLPIAVGFGVSTNDHVRDVWKYADAAVVGSAIVEKIHRERDSDDLIGEVADFVKELII
;
A
#
# COMPACT_ATOMS: atom_id res chain seq x y z
N VAL A 1 -5.87 8.90 13.31
CA VAL A 1 -5.98 7.68 12.47
C VAL A 1 -5.37 6.53 13.26
N THR A 2 -6.17 5.85 14.06
CA THR A 2 -5.71 4.79 14.98
C THR A 2 -6.82 3.76 15.09
N GLY A 3 -7.01 2.99 14.02
CA GLY A 3 -7.83 1.78 14.01
C GLY A 3 -6.91 0.59 13.78
N THR A 4 -7.20 -0.53 14.44
CA THR A 4 -6.56 -1.82 14.23
C THR A 4 -6.55 -2.17 12.73
N ARG A 5 -5.45 -2.76 12.22
CA ARG A 5 -5.25 -3.05 10.78
C ARG A 5 -6.41 -3.81 10.11
N ALA A 6 -7.12 -4.65 10.87
CA ALA A 6 -8.28 -5.41 10.40
C ALA A 6 -9.50 -4.53 10.09
N ASP A 7 -9.72 -3.44 10.85
CA ASP A 7 -10.81 -2.49 10.61
C ASP A 7 -10.50 -1.54 9.45
N LEU A 8 -9.23 -1.43 9.07
CA LEU A 8 -8.79 -0.56 7.98
C LEU A 8 -9.10 -1.14 6.60
N SER A 9 -9.05 -2.47 6.40
CA SER A 9 -9.37 -3.05 5.08
C SER A 9 -10.86 -2.94 4.76
N SER A 10 -11.72 -3.23 5.74
CA SER A 10 -13.18 -3.12 5.59
C SER A 10 -13.64 -1.68 5.39
N ALA A 11 -13.09 -0.74 6.17
CA ALA A 11 -13.38 0.68 5.98
C ALA A 11 -12.88 1.22 4.63
N ALA A 12 -11.71 0.76 4.17
CA ALA A 12 -11.18 1.14 2.86
C ALA A 12 -12.06 0.61 1.72
N GLU A 13 -12.51 -0.65 1.79
CA GLU A 13 -13.42 -1.23 0.81
C GLU A 13 -14.75 -0.46 0.73
N GLU A 14 -15.36 -0.14 1.87
CA GLU A 14 -16.59 0.64 1.91
C GLU A 14 -16.41 2.03 1.26
N LEU A 15 -15.28 2.69 1.54
CA LEU A 15 -14.95 3.98 0.95
C LEU A 15 -14.77 3.90 -0.57
N VAL A 16 -14.09 2.86 -1.07
CA VAL A 16 -13.93 2.65 -2.51
C VAL A 16 -15.29 2.43 -3.17
N ASN A 17 -16.12 1.54 -2.62
CA ASN A 17 -17.45 1.26 -3.16
C ASN A 17 -18.36 2.49 -3.18
N ARG A 18 -18.23 3.39 -2.20
CA ARG A 18 -18.94 4.68 -2.19
C ARG A 18 -18.39 5.63 -3.23
N THR A 19 -17.07 5.73 -3.36
CA THR A 19 -16.39 6.63 -4.30
C THR A 19 -16.71 6.27 -5.76
N ARG A 20 -16.77 4.98 -6.09
CA ARG A 20 -17.14 4.49 -7.44
C ARG A 20 -18.50 4.98 -7.94
N LYS A 21 -19.41 5.38 -7.04
CA LYS A 21 -20.71 5.95 -7.43
C LYS A 21 -20.63 7.36 -8.02
N PHE A 22 -19.48 8.02 -7.88
CA PHE A 22 -19.28 9.41 -8.26
C PHE A 22 -18.23 9.60 -9.37
N THR A 23 -17.52 8.54 -9.77
CA THR A 23 -16.46 8.63 -10.77
C THR A 23 -16.21 7.28 -11.46
N ASP A 24 -15.87 7.35 -12.75
CA ASP A 24 -15.38 6.21 -13.54
C ASP A 24 -13.84 6.15 -13.56
N LEU A 25 -13.16 7.09 -12.89
CA LEU A 25 -11.70 7.09 -12.79
C LEU A 25 -11.20 5.93 -11.90
N PRO A 26 -10.04 5.34 -12.20
CA PRO A 26 -9.42 4.34 -11.35
C PRO A 26 -9.18 4.86 -9.92
N ILE A 27 -9.45 4.02 -8.93
CA ILE A 27 -9.31 4.35 -7.51
C ILE A 27 -8.10 3.62 -6.93
N ALA A 28 -7.17 4.40 -6.36
CA ALA A 28 -6.00 3.90 -5.66
C ALA A 28 -6.17 4.00 -4.14
N VAL A 29 -5.66 3.01 -3.40
CA VAL A 29 -5.76 2.94 -1.93
C VAL A 29 -4.38 2.91 -1.29
N GLY A 30 -4.13 3.80 -0.32
CA GLY A 30 -2.83 3.94 0.36
C GLY A 30 -2.86 3.80 1.88
N PHE A 31 -3.87 3.14 2.45
CA PHE A 31 -4.04 3.04 3.89
C PHE A 31 -3.22 1.89 4.50
N GLY A 32 -1.96 2.16 4.87
CA GLY A 32 -1.14 1.22 5.64
C GLY A 32 -0.69 -0.02 4.87
N VAL A 33 -0.63 0.06 3.54
CA VAL A 33 -0.09 -0.99 2.68
C VAL A 33 1.42 -1.07 2.89
N SER A 34 1.91 -2.25 3.27
CA SER A 34 3.33 -2.45 3.58
C SER A 34 3.83 -3.88 3.34
N THR A 35 2.94 -4.78 2.93
CA THR A 35 3.23 -6.18 2.66
C THR A 35 2.53 -6.59 1.38
N ASN A 36 3.00 -7.67 0.77
CA ASN A 36 2.37 -8.28 -0.39
C ASN A 36 0.90 -8.67 -0.14
N ASP A 37 0.60 -9.25 1.03
CA ASP A 37 -0.76 -9.62 1.40
C ASP A 37 -1.69 -8.39 1.47
N HIS A 38 -1.21 -7.25 1.99
CA HIS A 38 -2.00 -6.02 1.96
C HIS A 38 -2.26 -5.55 0.53
N VAL A 39 -1.29 -5.67 -0.39
CA VAL A 39 -1.47 -5.32 -1.80
C VAL A 39 -2.52 -6.23 -2.44
N ARG A 40 -2.41 -7.55 -2.22
CA ARG A 40 -3.37 -8.55 -2.72
C ARG A 40 -4.78 -8.32 -2.18
N ASP A 41 -4.91 -7.93 -0.92
CA ASP A 41 -6.21 -7.59 -0.33
C ASP A 41 -6.80 -6.32 -0.95
N VAL A 42 -6.00 -5.28 -1.13
CA VAL A 42 -6.44 -4.02 -1.78
C VAL A 42 -6.92 -4.27 -3.21
N TRP A 43 -6.23 -5.11 -3.97
CA TRP A 43 -6.61 -5.45 -5.35
C TRP A 43 -7.95 -6.16 -5.48
N LYS A 44 -8.54 -6.67 -4.39
CA LYS A 44 -9.90 -7.25 -4.43
C LYS A 44 -10.98 -6.19 -4.65
N TYR A 45 -10.72 -4.92 -4.32
CA TYR A 45 -11.74 -3.87 -4.36
C TYR A 45 -11.28 -2.54 -5.00
N ALA A 46 -9.97 -2.29 -5.08
CA ALA A 46 -9.39 -1.08 -5.69
C ALA A 46 -8.58 -1.38 -6.95
N ASP A 47 -8.36 -0.35 -7.77
CA ASP A 47 -7.65 -0.47 -9.04
C ASP A 47 -6.13 -0.35 -8.87
N ALA A 48 -5.68 0.23 -7.75
CA ALA A 48 -4.27 0.34 -7.41
C ALA A 48 -4.03 0.36 -5.89
N ALA A 49 -2.85 -0.09 -5.47
CA ALA A 49 -2.35 0.02 -4.11
C ALA A 49 -1.19 1.02 -4.06
N VAL A 50 -1.18 1.91 -3.06
CA VAL A 50 -0.14 2.92 -2.87
C VAL A 50 0.69 2.57 -1.64
N VAL A 51 2.00 2.44 -1.82
CA VAL A 51 2.95 2.12 -0.76
C VAL A 51 3.92 3.28 -0.60
N GLY A 52 3.67 4.16 0.37
CA GLY A 52 4.52 5.32 0.65
C GLY A 52 5.35 5.11 1.92
N SER A 53 4.69 5.11 3.07
CA SER A 53 5.36 5.08 4.38
C SER A 53 6.31 3.90 4.56
N ALA A 54 5.98 2.71 4.02
CA ALA A 54 6.85 1.54 4.12
C ALA A 54 8.15 1.70 3.31
N ILE A 55 8.09 2.37 2.15
CA ILE A 55 9.29 2.67 1.35
C ILE A 55 10.15 3.70 2.06
N VAL A 56 9.54 4.76 2.58
CA VAL A 56 10.27 5.79 3.36
C VAL A 56 10.93 5.19 4.60
N GLU A 57 10.26 4.27 5.28
CA GLU A 57 10.80 3.56 6.44
C GLU A 57 11.99 2.65 6.07
N LYS A 58 11.89 1.91 4.96
CA LYS A 58 13.00 1.11 4.42
C LYS A 58 14.20 2.02 4.10
N ILE A 59 13.97 3.16 3.44
CA ILE A 59 15.03 4.14 3.17
C ILE A 59 15.65 4.65 4.48
N HIS A 60 14.84 4.98 5.47
CA HIS A 60 15.33 5.48 6.75
C HIS A 60 16.21 4.45 7.48
N ARG A 61 15.81 3.18 7.45
CA ARG A 61 16.51 2.09 8.14
C ARG A 61 17.84 1.73 7.49
N GLU A 62 17.88 1.71 6.16
CA GLU A 62 19.05 1.28 5.38
C GLU A 62 19.86 2.47 4.86
N ARG A 63 19.67 3.67 5.43
CA ARG A 63 20.24 4.94 4.91
C ARG A 63 21.76 4.96 4.81
N ASP A 64 22.43 4.10 5.56
CA ASP A 64 23.89 3.98 5.62
C ASP A 64 24.42 2.81 4.76
N SER A 65 23.55 2.13 3.99
CA SER A 65 23.90 1.05 3.07
C SER A 65 24.55 1.58 1.79
N ASP A 66 25.63 0.93 1.36
CA ASP A 66 26.30 1.21 0.08
C ASP A 66 25.41 0.86 -1.14
N ASP A 67 24.40 -0.01 -0.98
CA ASP A 67 23.43 -0.39 -2.02
C ASP A 67 21.98 -0.13 -1.60
N LEU A 68 21.73 1.05 -1.03
CA LEU A 68 20.38 1.49 -0.66
C LEU A 68 19.36 1.35 -1.80
N ILE A 69 19.76 1.63 -3.04
CA ILE A 69 18.87 1.55 -4.21
C ILE A 69 18.48 0.10 -4.49
N GLY A 70 19.45 -0.83 -4.50
CA GLY A 70 19.18 -2.26 -4.68
C GLY A 70 18.24 -2.80 -3.61
N GLU A 71 18.50 -2.45 -2.35
CA GLU A 71 17.65 -2.88 -1.23
C GLU A 71 16.22 -2.36 -1.30
N VAL A 72 16.02 -1.11 -1.70
CA VAL A 72 14.67 -0.54 -1.90
C VAL A 72 14.00 -1.18 -3.12
N ALA A 73 14.75 -1.43 -4.19
CA ALA A 73 14.22 -2.10 -5.39
C ALA A 73 13.75 -3.52 -5.08
N ASP A 74 14.51 -4.27 -4.28
CA ASP A 74 14.14 -5.62 -3.86
C ASP A 74 12.92 -5.62 -2.95
N PHE A 75 12.85 -4.68 -2.00
CA PHE A 75 11.63 -4.49 -1.20
C PHE A 75 10.40 -4.22 -2.08
N VAL A 76 10.52 -3.36 -3.11
CA VAL A 76 9.40 -3.10 -4.04
C VAL A 76 9.02 -4.35 -4.83
N LYS A 77 9.97 -5.19 -5.24
CA LYS A 77 9.69 -6.47 -5.91
C LYS A 77 8.90 -7.41 -5.00
N GLU A 78 9.28 -7.53 -3.73
CA GLU A 78 8.60 -8.38 -2.73
C GLU A 78 7.12 -7.98 -2.54
N LEU A 79 6.78 -6.70 -2.73
CA LEU A 79 5.39 -6.23 -2.62
C LEU A 79 4.49 -6.70 -3.77
N ILE A 80 5.06 -7.20 -4.87
CA ILE A 80 4.33 -7.57 -6.09
C ILE A 80 4.39 -9.08 -6.36
N ILE A 81 5.49 -9.75 -5.98
CA ILE A 81 5.76 -11.18 -6.27
C ILE A 81 4.95 -12.11 -5.34
#